data_AF-A0A1I6R357-F1
#
_entry.id   AF-A0A1I6R357-F1
#
_cell.length_a   1.000
_cell.length_b   1.000
_cell.length_c   1.000
_cell.angle_alpha   90.00
_cell.angle_beta   90.00
_cell.angle_gamma   90.00
#
_symmetry.space_group_name_H-M   'P 1'
#
loop_
_entity.id
_entity.type
_entity.pdbx_description
1 polymer ?
#
loop_
_entity_poly.entity_id
_entity_poly.type
_entity_poly.pdbx_seq_one_letter_code
_entity_poly.pdbx_strand_id
1 'polypeptide(L)' 'MLVAALLFAVGIWEGWRYRASVLMASSMLVTLGWLALSIFVWAQFDAEKVLLLFAYLTALQAGYLVGAYISADTGPSR' A
#
# COMPACT_ATOMS: atom_id res chain seq x y z
N MET A 1 -2.79 4.00 -12.35
CA MET A 1 -2.59 2.56 -12.67
C MET A 1 -1.18 2.09 -12.30
N LEU A 2 -0.11 2.67 -12.86
CA LEU A 2 1.28 2.26 -12.58
C LEU A 2 1.67 2.39 -11.09
N VAL A 3 1.26 3.47 -10.42
CA VAL A 3 1.52 3.68 -8.97
C VAL A 3 0.86 2.59 -8.12
N ALA A 4 -0.38 2.21 -8.42
CA ALA A 4 -1.08 1.15 -7.69
C ALA A 4 -0.38 -0.21 -7.86
N ALA A 5 0.10 -0.52 -9.07
CA ALA A 5 0.88 -1.75 -9.31
C ALA A 5 2.21 -1.76 -8.54
N LEU A 6 2.90 -0.61 -8.43
CA LEU A 6 4.09 -0.47 -7.61
C LEU A 6 3.79 -0.67 -6.13
N LEU A 7 2.74 -0.03 -5.62
CA LEU A 7 2.31 -0.20 -4.22
C LEU A 7 1.89 -1.64 -3.92
N PHE A 8 1.27 -2.32 -4.88
CA PHE A 8 0.95 -3.74 -4.77
C PHE A 8 2.22 -4.61 -4.68
N ALA A 9 3.23 -4.35 -5.52
CA ALA A 9 4.51 -5.07 -5.44
C ALA A 9 5.25 -4.80 -4.12
N VAL A 10 5.24 -3.55 -3.64
CA VAL A 10 5.77 -3.20 -2.31
C VAL A 10 5.00 -3.93 -1.22
N GLY A 11 3.67 -3.99 -1.30
CA GLY A 11 2.83 -4.77 -0.41
C GLY A 11 3.24 -6.24 -0.37
N ILE A 12 3.44 -6.89 -1.53
CA ILE A 12 3.91 -8.29 -1.59
C ILE A 12 5.25 -8.46 -0.87
N TRP A 13 6.20 -7.55 -1.13
CA TRP A 13 7.51 -7.57 -0.49
C TRP A 13 7.40 -7.43 1.04
N GLU A 14 6.55 -6.50 1.50
CA GLU A 14 6.28 -6.29 2.92
C GLU A 14 5.62 -7.50 3.57
N GLY A 15 4.64 -8.10 2.92
CA GLY A 15 3.96 -9.30 3.39
C GLY A 15 4.88 -10.52 3.50
N TRP A 16 5.89 -10.60 2.63
CA TRP A 16 6.83 -11.70 2.66
C TRP A 16 7.79 -11.64 3.86
N ARG A 17 8.30 -10.45 4.17
CA ARG A 17 9.44 -10.28 5.09
C ARG A 17 9.07 -9.65 6.44
N TYR A 18 7.97 -8.90 6.52
CA TYR A 18 7.68 -8.00 7.65
C TYR A 18 6.30 -8.24 8.30
N ARG A 19 6.21 -7.87 9.59
CA ARG A 19 4.97 -7.95 10.38
C ARG A 19 3.99 -6.84 10.00
N ALA A 20 2.71 -7.02 10.36
CA ALA A 20 1.62 -6.07 10.09
C ALA A 20 1.87 -4.63 10.58
N SER A 21 2.81 -4.42 11.52
CA SER A 21 3.23 -3.08 11.95
C SER A 21 3.89 -2.27 10.83
N VAL A 22 4.61 -2.92 9.92
CA VAL A 22 5.26 -2.24 8.78
C VAL A 22 4.21 -1.78 7.77
N LEU A 23 3.17 -2.59 7.53
CA LEU A 23 2.05 -2.21 6.66
C LEU A 23 1.33 -0.93 7.15
N MET A 24 1.16 -0.78 8.47
CA MET A 24 0.59 0.44 9.05
C MET A 24 1.47 1.67 8.80
N ALA A 25 2.78 1.53 8.97
CA ALA A 25 3.73 2.62 8.70
C ALA A 25 3.75 2.99 7.20
N SER A 26 3.75 1.99 6.31
CA SER A 26 3.73 2.20 4.86
C SER A 26 2.42 2.82 4.39
N SER A 27 1.29 2.39 4.96
CA SER A 27 -0.01 3.01 4.70
C SER A 27 -0.02 4.47 5.12
N MET A 28 0.49 4.80 6.32
CA MET A 28 0.62 6.18 6.80
C MET A 28 1.50 7.04 5.89
N LEU A 29 2.62 6.49 5.39
CA LEU A 29 3.49 7.20 4.45
C LEU A 29 2.78 7.49 3.12
N VAL A 30 1.98 6.55 2.61
CA VAL A 30 1.17 6.75 1.39
C VAL A 30 0.13 7.83 1.61
N THR A 31 -0.58 7.84 2.75
CA THR A 31 -1.55 8.90 3.06
C THR A 31 -0.88 10.25 3.24
N LEU A 32 0.25 10.33 3.95
CA LEU A 32 0.98 11.58 4.15
C LEU A 32 1.54 12.12 2.84
N GLY A 33 2.12 11.26 2.01
CA GLY A 33 2.61 11.64 0.68
C GLY A 33 1.49 12.16 -0.20
N TRP A 34 0.33 11.49 -0.19
CA TRP A 34 -0.85 11.94 -0.92
C TRP A 34 -1.43 13.26 -0.39
N LEU A 35 -1.42 13.46 0.93
CA LEU A 35 -1.92 14.68 1.58
C LEU A 35 -1.00 15.87 1.29
N ALA A 36 0.31 15.65 1.32
CA ALA A 36 1.29 16.65 0.89
C ALA A 36 1.09 17.01 -0.59
N LEU A 37 0.94 16.03 -1.47
CA LEU A 37 0.67 16.27 -2.89
C LEU A 37 -0.64 17.05 -3.08
N SER A 38 -1.66 16.72 -2.29
CA SER A 38 -2.94 17.40 -2.33
C SER A 38 -2.79 18.87 -1.92
N ILE A 39 -2.07 19.18 -0.84
CA ILE A 39 -1.90 20.55 -0.36
C ILE A 39 -1.02 21.40 -1.29
N PHE A 40 0.11 20.84 -1.76
CA PHE A 40 1.12 21.61 -2.49
C PHE A 40 0.88 21.67 -4.00
N VAL A 41 0.26 20.65 -4.59
CA VAL A 41 0.12 20.53 -6.04
C VAL A 41 -1.34 20.73 -6.46
N TRP A 42 -2.30 20.24 -5.68
CA TRP A 42 -3.70 20.17 -6.08
C TRP A 42 -4.60 21.14 -5.31
N ALA A 43 -4.83 22.32 -5.88
CA ALA A 43 -5.68 23.36 -5.26
C ALA A 43 -7.18 22.97 -5.13
N GLN A 44 -7.62 21.86 -5.73
CA GLN A 44 -9.02 21.39 -5.70
C GLN A 44 -9.07 19.96 -5.16
N PHE A 45 -9.94 19.71 -4.19
CA PHE A 45 -10.12 18.41 -3.55
C PHE A 45 -11.35 17.71 -4.12
N ASP A 46 -11.14 16.88 -5.13
CA ASP A 46 -12.20 16.17 -5.85
C ASP A 46 -12.38 14.73 -5.34
N ALA A 47 -13.59 14.21 -5.44
CA ALA A 47 -13.93 12.85 -5.04
C ALA A 47 -13.09 11.77 -5.76
N GLU A 48 -12.72 12.02 -7.02
CA GLU A 48 -11.83 11.14 -7.79
C GLU A 48 -10.48 10.92 -7.10
N LYS A 49 -9.94 11.98 -6.49
CA LYS A 49 -8.62 11.97 -5.85
C LYS A 49 -8.65 11.13 -4.58
N VAL A 50 -9.76 11.22 -3.85
CA VAL A 50 -10.03 10.40 -2.66
C VAL A 50 -10.19 8.93 -3.05
N LEU A 51 -10.90 8.64 -4.14
CA LEU A 51 -11.02 7.28 -4.69
C LEU A 51 -9.66 6.72 -5.13
N LEU A 52 -8.79 7.57 -5.68
CA LEU A 52 -7.41 7.22 -6.01
C LEU A 52 -6.58 6.85 -4.78
N LEU A 53 -6.67 7.63 -3.70
CA LEU A 53 -6.05 7.29 -2.43
C LEU A 53 -6.57 5.94 -1.90
N PHE A 54 -7.88 5.73 -1.94
CA PHE A 54 -8.49 4.47 -1.54
C PHE A 54 -7.92 3.31 -2.36
N ALA A 55 -7.88 3.45 -3.69
CA ALA A 55 -7.30 2.44 -4.57
C ALA A 55 -5.81 2.15 -4.27
N TYR A 56 -5.02 3.17 -3.93
CA TYR A 56 -3.62 3.01 -3.54
C TYR A 56 -3.46 2.24 -2.24
N LEU A 57 -4.25 2.56 -1.23
CA LEU A 57 -4.24 1.84 0.05
C LEU A 57 -4.74 0.40 -0.13
N THR A 58 -5.80 0.18 -0.91
CA THR A 58 -6.30 -1.15 -1.22
C THR A 58 -5.27 -1.98 -1.98
N ALA A 59 -4.55 -1.40 -2.93
CA ALA A 59 -3.48 -2.10 -3.65
C ALA A 59 -2.35 -2.53 -2.72
N LEU A 60 -1.92 -1.64 -1.81
CA LEU A 60 -0.89 -1.98 -0.82
C LEU A 60 -1.34 -3.12 0.11
N GLN A 61 -2.56 -3.04 0.64
CA GLN A 61 -3.14 -4.05 1.53
C GLN A 61 -3.35 -5.40 0.82
N ALA A 62 -3.84 -5.38 -0.42
CA ALA A 62 -4.00 -6.58 -1.22
C ALA A 62 -2.65 -7.24 -1.53
N GLY A 63 -1.63 -6.44 -1.87
CA GLY A 63 -0.26 -6.93 -2.06
C GLY A 63 0.29 -7.58 -0.80
N TYR A 64 0.11 -6.94 0.35
CA TYR A 64 0.52 -7.49 1.64
C TYR A 64 -0.12 -8.84 1.95
N LEU A 65 -1.43 -8.99 1.72
CA LEU A 65 -2.11 -10.26 1.93
C LEU A 65 -1.54 -11.37 1.04
N VAL A 66 -1.24 -11.07 -0.22
CA VAL A 66 -0.60 -12.02 -1.14
C VAL A 66 0.81 -12.39 -0.67
N GLY A 67 1.62 -11.39 -0.27
CA GLY A 67 2.96 -11.63 0.26
C GLY A 67 2.95 -12.46 1.54
N ALA A 68 2.03 -12.18 2.46
CA ALA A 68 1.85 -12.91 3.70
C ALA A 68 1.40 -14.36 3.45
N TYR A 69 0.51 -14.57 2.47
CA TYR A 69 0.08 -15.90 2.06
C TYR A 69 1.25 -16.74 1.51
N ILE A 70 2.08 -16.16 0.64
CA ILE A 70 3.28 -16.82 0.10
C ILE A 70 4.30 -17.10 1.22
N SER A 71 4.50 -16.16 2.15
CA SER A 71 5.39 -16.34 3.31
C SER A 71 4.93 -17.50 4.21
N ALA A 72 3.61 -17.60 4.43
CA ALA A 72 3.03 -18.69 5.22
C ALA A 72 3.23 -20.05 4.56
N ASP A 73 3.19 -20.15 3.22
CA ASP A 73 3.43 -21.41 2.49
C ASP A 73 4.93 -21.77 2.40
N THR A 74 5.83 -20.78 2.47
CA THR A 74 7.30 -20.97 2.35
C THR A 74 8.04 -21.05 3.70
N GLY A 75 7.34 -20.94 4.82
CA GLY A 75 7.92 -21.07 6.16
C GLY A 75 8.39 -22.51 6.46
N PRO A 76 9.48 -22.71 7.24
CA PRO A 76 10.16 -23.99 7.45
C PRO A 76 9.39 -24.99 8.35
N SER A 77 8.05 -25.01 8.31
CA SER A 77 7.21 -25.95 9.07
C SER A 77 6.43 -26.90 8.16
N ARG A 78 7.12 -27.51 7.20
CA ARG A 78 6.78 -28.78 6.56
C ARG A 78 8.00 -29.68 6.56
#